data_AF-A0A4J2FR82-F1
#
_entry.id   AF-A0A4J2FR82-F1
#
_cell.length_a   1.000
_cell.length_b   1.000
_cell.length_c   1.000
_cell.angle_alpha   90.00
_cell.angle_beta   90.00
_cell.angle_gamma   90.00
#
_symmetry.space_group_name_H-M   'P 1'
#
loop_
_entity.id
_entity.type
_entity.pdbx_description
1 polymer ?
#
loop_
_entity_poly.entity_id
_entity_poly.type
_entity_poly.pdbx_seq_one_letter_code
_entity_poly.pdbx_strand_id
1 'polypeptide(L)'
;MNKEDFLKIKEAYKSVRLEEKNRIKDFLLSKRDSDGNLIFFKEKDGTDTFVRTGRGYGNKHYSSGGTLSRPYDLSNHMWIDLSYKGNDILISLQSFDIDPNNEKNLHVLYDRIGIMFEKDGKILLPDNKSEVSDAFLKMETTNWELPLSEADMEEMVNYIINHYEE
;
A
#
# COMPACT_ATOMS: atom_id res chain seq x y z
N MET A 1 14.19 -2.25 -28.78
CA MET A 1 14.33 -1.61 -27.46
C MET A 1 15.71 -1.95 -26.92
N ASN A 2 16.58 -0.95 -26.76
CA ASN A 2 17.92 -1.15 -26.20
C ASN A 2 17.88 -1.00 -24.66
N LYS A 3 19.04 -1.20 -24.00
CA LYS A 3 19.15 -1.06 -22.54
C LYS A 3 18.75 0.33 -22.04
N GLU A 4 19.09 1.38 -22.77
CA GLU A 4 18.81 2.77 -22.40
C GLU A 4 17.30 3.06 -22.47
N ASP A 5 16.62 2.57 -23.53
CA ASP A 5 15.18 2.68 -23.68
C ASP A 5 14.45 2.02 -22.50
N PHE A 6 14.88 0.82 -22.11
CA PHE A 6 14.29 0.11 -20.98
C PHE A 6 14.45 0.87 -19.67
N LEU A 7 15.63 1.46 -19.42
CA LEU A 7 15.88 2.26 -18.22
C LEU A 7 15.03 3.54 -18.20
N LYS A 8 14.86 4.20 -19.34
CA LYS A 8 13.96 5.36 -19.47
C LYS A 8 12.51 4.99 -19.13
N ILE A 9 12.01 3.88 -19.68
CA ILE A 9 10.65 3.39 -19.40
C ILE A 9 10.50 3.05 -17.92
N LYS A 10 11.49 2.37 -17.32
CA LYS A 10 11.47 2.01 -15.90
C LYS A 10 11.36 3.24 -14.99
N GLU A 11 12.16 4.28 -15.24
CA GLU A 11 12.11 5.51 -14.43
C GLU A 11 10.83 6.33 -14.69
N ALA A 12 10.32 6.33 -15.93
CA ALA A 12 9.04 6.96 -16.26
C ALA A 12 7.89 6.26 -15.51
N TYR A 13 7.83 4.93 -15.55
CA TYR A 13 6.82 4.12 -14.84
C TYR A 13 6.83 4.38 -13.32
N LYS A 14 8.02 4.43 -12.72
CA LYS A 14 8.19 4.73 -11.30
C LYS A 14 7.72 6.15 -10.94
N SER A 15 7.98 7.13 -11.81
CA SER A 15 7.54 8.51 -11.61
C SER A 15 6.01 8.62 -11.65
N VAL A 16 5.36 8.05 -12.67
CA VAL A 16 3.89 8.10 -12.78
C VAL A 16 3.19 7.35 -11.66
N ARG A 17 3.76 6.24 -11.16
CA ARG A 17 3.23 5.55 -9.97
C ARG A 17 3.32 6.40 -8.71
N LEU A 18 4.40 7.16 -8.56
CA LEU A 18 4.56 8.06 -7.42
C LEU A 18 3.53 9.20 -7.48
N GLU A 19 3.31 9.77 -8.67
CA GLU A 19 2.27 10.78 -8.90
C GLU A 19 0.89 10.23 -8.56
N GLU A 20 0.56 9.03 -9.05
CA GLU A 20 -0.73 8.40 -8.79
C GLU A 20 -0.95 8.11 -7.31
N LYS A 21 0.06 7.58 -6.62
CA LYS A 21 0.02 7.40 -5.16
C LYS A 21 -0.26 8.71 -4.42
N ASN A 22 0.42 9.78 -4.80
CA ASN A 22 0.24 11.08 -4.16
C ASN A 22 -1.15 11.64 -4.46
N ARG A 23 -1.65 11.48 -5.70
CA ARG A 23 -3.00 11.89 -6.08
C ARG A 23 -4.08 11.20 -5.24
N ILE A 24 -3.98 9.88 -5.08
CA ILE A 24 -4.91 9.10 -4.24
C ILE A 24 -4.83 9.57 -2.79
N LYS A 25 -3.62 9.71 -2.25
CA LYS A 25 -3.39 10.17 -0.89
C LYS A 25 -3.99 11.56 -0.64
N ASP A 26 -3.71 12.51 -1.53
CA ASP A 26 -4.17 13.90 -1.40
C ASP A 26 -5.70 13.96 -1.51
N PHE A 27 -6.29 13.15 -2.39
CA PHE A 27 -7.75 13.01 -2.49
C PHE A 27 -8.36 12.51 -1.18
N LEU A 28 -7.83 11.43 -0.60
CA LEU A 28 -8.31 10.89 0.68
C LEU A 28 -8.18 11.92 1.81
N LEU A 29 -7.04 12.59 1.94
CA LEU A 29 -6.81 13.63 2.96
C LEU A 29 -7.59 14.93 2.71
N SER A 30 -8.20 15.10 1.53
CA SER A 30 -9.09 16.23 1.24
C SER A 30 -10.52 16.00 1.73
N LYS A 31 -10.90 14.78 2.09
CA LYS A 31 -12.27 14.45 2.49
C LYS A 31 -12.68 15.09 3.81
N ARG A 32 -13.93 15.54 3.87
CA ARG A 32 -14.52 16.22 5.02
C ARG A 32 -15.89 15.65 5.35
N ASP A 33 -16.21 15.58 6.63
CA ASP A 33 -17.55 15.23 7.11
C ASP A 33 -18.53 16.42 6.96
N SER A 34 -19.77 16.22 7.38
CA SER A 34 -20.82 17.25 7.32
C SER A 34 -20.52 18.50 8.16
N ASP A 35 -19.68 18.35 9.18
CA ASP A 35 -19.27 19.42 10.09
C ASP A 35 -18.00 20.14 9.60
N GLY A 36 -17.44 19.69 8.47
CA GLY A 36 -16.24 20.25 7.87
C GLY A 36 -14.92 19.73 8.46
N ASN A 37 -14.94 18.68 9.28
CA ASN A 37 -13.74 18.07 9.85
C ASN A 37 -13.12 17.07 8.87
N LEU A 38 -11.81 16.88 8.97
CA LEU A 38 -11.08 15.83 8.27
C LEU A 38 -11.64 14.44 8.62
N ILE A 39 -11.95 13.64 7.59
CA ILE A 39 -12.37 12.25 7.78
C ILE A 39 -11.15 11.36 7.99
N PHE A 40 -10.18 11.48 7.08
CA PHE A 40 -8.95 10.70 7.11
C PHE A 40 -7.79 11.54 7.62
N PHE A 41 -6.97 10.90 8.42
CA PHE A 41 -5.77 11.49 8.98
C PHE A 41 -4.54 10.73 8.51
N LYS A 42 -3.38 11.40 8.60
CA LYS A 42 -2.10 10.75 8.38
C LYS A 42 -1.80 9.81 9.58
N GLU A 43 -0.86 8.88 9.43
CA GLU A 43 -0.38 7.96 10.48
C GLU A 43 -0.18 8.61 11.88
N LYS A 44 -0.69 7.97 12.94
CA LYS A 44 -0.64 8.41 14.35
C LYS A 44 0.77 8.24 14.94
N ASP A 45 1.32 9.29 15.55
CA ASP A 45 2.15 9.11 16.75
C ASP A 45 1.28 9.43 17.97
N GLY A 46 1.61 8.90 19.15
CA GLY A 46 0.78 8.98 20.35
C GLY A 46 0.60 10.39 20.95
N THR A 47 0.82 11.44 20.16
CA THR A 47 0.61 12.85 20.45
C THR A 47 -0.19 13.46 19.30
N ASP A 48 -1.05 14.45 19.53
CA ASP A 48 -1.88 15.12 18.51
C ASP A 48 -1.08 15.91 17.43
N THR A 49 0.13 15.45 17.10
CA THR A 49 1.06 16.04 16.13
C THR A 49 1.59 14.97 15.19
N PHE A 50 0.96 14.79 14.04
CA PHE A 50 1.29 13.79 13.01
C PHE A 50 2.73 13.87 12.47
N VAL A 51 3.71 13.14 13.02
CA VAL A 51 5.04 13.03 12.40
C VAL A 51 5.60 11.60 12.44
N ARG A 52 5.10 10.73 11.55
CA ARG A 52 5.98 9.72 10.91
C ARG A 52 6.26 10.06 9.46
N THR A 53 7.56 10.11 9.16
CA THR A 53 8.17 10.38 7.87
C THR A 53 8.33 9.08 7.06
N GLY A 54 7.34 8.19 7.12
CA GLY A 54 7.22 7.09 6.16
C GLY A 54 6.90 7.69 4.80
N ARG A 55 7.79 7.53 3.81
CA ARG A 55 7.57 8.10 2.48
C ARG A 55 6.52 7.32 1.67
N GLY A 56 5.99 6.21 2.21
CA GLY A 56 5.04 5.32 1.55
C GLY A 56 5.65 4.62 0.34
N TYR A 57 6.90 4.13 0.49
CA TYR A 57 7.58 3.32 -0.52
C TYR A 57 8.76 2.51 0.04
N GLY A 58 9.13 1.45 -0.68
CA GLY A 58 10.18 0.50 -0.29
C GLY A 58 11.60 1.05 -0.37
N ASN A 59 12.53 0.38 0.33
CA ASN A 59 13.92 0.82 0.44
C ASN A 59 14.66 0.77 -0.92
N LYS A 60 15.32 1.88 -1.29
CA LYS A 60 16.13 2.00 -2.53
C LYS A 60 17.39 1.14 -2.54
N HIS A 61 17.83 0.68 -1.37
CA HIS A 61 19.04 -0.11 -1.19
C HIS A 61 18.75 -1.44 -0.49
N TYR A 62 17.66 -2.09 -0.86
CA TYR A 62 17.25 -3.35 -0.25
C TYR A 62 18.23 -4.48 -0.56
N SER A 63 18.76 -5.13 0.47
CA SER A 63 19.74 -6.22 0.35
C SER A 63 19.26 -7.55 0.95
N SER A 64 17.99 -7.62 1.40
CA SER A 64 17.46 -8.78 2.13
C SER A 64 18.35 -9.20 3.31
N GLY A 65 18.84 -8.22 4.10
CA GLY A 65 19.75 -8.51 5.21
C GLY A 65 21.16 -8.94 4.78
N GLY A 66 21.56 -8.66 3.53
CA GLY A 66 22.87 -8.99 2.99
C GLY A 66 22.95 -10.31 2.23
N THR A 67 21.83 -11.03 2.08
CA THR A 67 21.79 -12.28 1.29
C THR A 67 21.86 -12.02 -0.22
N LEU A 68 21.41 -10.84 -0.67
CA LEU A 68 21.55 -10.41 -2.06
C LEU A 68 22.98 -9.90 -2.31
N SER A 69 23.61 -10.37 -3.39
CA SER A 69 24.97 -9.99 -3.78
C SER A 69 25.14 -8.49 -4.08
N ARG A 70 24.03 -7.79 -4.33
CA ARG A 70 23.97 -6.34 -4.50
C ARG A 70 22.61 -5.81 -4.01
N PRO A 71 22.51 -4.53 -3.65
CA PRO A 71 21.23 -3.92 -3.31
C PRO A 71 20.32 -3.74 -4.52
N TYR A 72 19.01 -3.75 -4.29
CA TYR A 72 17.96 -3.52 -5.26
C TYR A 72 17.06 -2.36 -4.83
N ASP A 73 16.51 -1.65 -5.82
CA ASP A 73 15.63 -0.51 -5.60
C ASP A 73 14.17 -0.97 -5.49
N LEU A 74 13.60 -0.93 -4.28
CA LEU A 74 12.19 -1.23 -4.01
C LEU A 74 11.30 0.00 -3.95
N SER A 75 11.76 1.17 -4.39
CA SER A 75 10.93 2.40 -4.34
C SER A 75 9.65 2.34 -5.19
N ASN A 76 9.50 1.32 -6.04
CA ASN A 76 8.26 1.08 -6.77
C ASN A 76 7.22 0.27 -5.96
N HIS A 77 7.61 -0.34 -4.85
CA HIS A 77 6.67 -0.87 -3.86
C HIS A 77 6.16 0.31 -3.06
N MET A 78 4.88 0.66 -3.23
CA MET A 78 4.30 1.90 -2.73
C MET A 78 3.04 1.63 -1.92
N TRP A 79 2.84 2.41 -0.88
CA TRP A 79 1.65 2.33 -0.04
C TRP A 79 1.31 3.70 0.55
N ILE A 80 0.11 3.81 1.08
CA ILE A 80 -0.43 4.99 1.75
C ILE A 80 -0.91 4.53 3.13
N ASP A 81 -0.30 5.10 4.17
CA ASP A 81 -0.73 4.90 5.56
C ASP A 81 -1.72 6.02 5.94
N LEU A 82 -2.90 5.65 6.42
CA LEU A 82 -3.99 6.52 6.82
C LEU A 82 -4.57 6.08 8.16
N SER A 83 -5.32 6.98 8.79
CA SER A 83 -6.17 6.63 9.93
C SER A 83 -7.59 7.14 9.75
N TYR A 84 -8.56 6.31 10.16
CA TYR A 84 -9.97 6.65 10.23
C TYR A 84 -10.52 6.27 11.60
N LYS A 85 -11.12 7.23 12.31
CA LYS A 85 -11.62 7.07 13.70
C LYS A 85 -10.61 6.41 14.66
N GLY A 86 -9.31 6.65 14.43
CA GLY A 86 -8.22 6.10 15.25
C GLY A 86 -7.77 4.69 14.88
N ASN A 87 -8.38 4.05 13.87
CA ASN A 87 -7.92 2.79 13.29
C ASN A 87 -6.88 3.07 12.20
N ASP A 88 -5.86 2.23 12.10
CA ASP A 88 -4.80 2.34 11.10
C ASP A 88 -5.20 1.57 9.83
N ILE A 89 -5.02 2.21 8.67
CA ILE A 89 -5.35 1.65 7.37
C ILE A 89 -4.13 1.77 6.47
N LEU A 90 -3.79 0.67 5.79
CA LEU A 90 -2.75 0.66 4.76
C LEU A 90 -3.40 0.39 3.39
N ILE A 91 -3.15 1.29 2.45
CA ILE A 91 -3.55 1.14 1.05
C ILE A 91 -2.30 0.85 0.23
N SER A 92 -2.18 -0.36 -0.29
CA SER A 92 -1.08 -0.80 -1.13
C SER A 92 -1.41 -0.58 -2.61
N LEU A 93 -0.44 -0.06 -3.38
CA LEU A 93 -0.53 0.04 -4.85
C LEU A 93 0.00 -1.23 -5.54
N GLN A 94 0.22 -2.29 -4.77
CA GLN A 94 0.48 -3.62 -5.28
C GLN A 94 -0.15 -4.61 -4.32
N SER A 95 -1.25 -5.25 -4.73
CA SER A 95 -1.95 -6.17 -3.86
C SER A 95 -1.31 -7.55 -3.88
N PHE A 96 -1.44 -8.28 -2.78
CA PHE A 96 -1.12 -9.70 -2.74
C PHE A 96 -2.37 -10.51 -3.08
N ASP A 97 -2.21 -11.49 -3.95
CA ASP A 97 -3.27 -12.43 -4.27
C ASP A 97 -2.76 -13.86 -4.10
N ILE A 98 -3.60 -14.74 -3.57
CA ILE A 98 -3.29 -16.16 -3.45
C ILE A 98 -4.22 -16.87 -4.42
N ASP A 99 -3.64 -17.41 -5.50
CA ASP A 99 -4.40 -18.09 -6.54
C ASP A 99 -5.39 -19.08 -5.89
N PRO A 100 -6.71 -18.95 -6.12
CA PRO A 100 -7.70 -19.83 -5.52
C PRO A 100 -7.54 -21.30 -5.96
N ASN A 101 -6.79 -21.57 -7.04
CA ASN A 101 -6.47 -22.92 -7.49
C ASN A 101 -5.69 -23.74 -6.46
N ASN A 102 -5.56 -25.05 -6.71
CA ASN A 102 -4.96 -26.00 -5.77
C ASN A 102 -3.51 -25.69 -5.38
N GLU A 103 -2.78 -24.97 -6.23
CA GLU A 103 -1.36 -24.65 -5.99
C GLU A 103 -1.17 -23.48 -5.02
N LYS A 104 -2.20 -22.63 -4.80
CA LYS A 104 -2.16 -21.49 -3.87
C LYS A 104 -0.92 -20.60 -4.05
N ASN A 105 -0.56 -20.34 -5.31
CA ASN A 105 0.59 -19.51 -5.64
C ASN A 105 0.35 -18.06 -5.20
N LEU A 106 1.39 -17.45 -4.60
CA LEU A 106 1.34 -16.03 -4.23
C LEU A 106 1.68 -15.17 -5.45
N HIS A 107 0.79 -14.25 -5.77
CA HIS A 107 0.94 -13.23 -6.79
C HIS A 107 1.07 -11.84 -6.18
N VAL A 108 1.77 -10.98 -6.90
CA VAL A 108 1.82 -9.53 -6.63
C VAL A 108 1.20 -8.83 -7.82
N LEU A 109 0.04 -8.23 -7.62
CA LEU A 109 -0.72 -7.54 -8.66
C LEU A 109 -0.33 -6.06 -8.65
N TYR A 110 0.56 -5.67 -9.56
CA TYR A 110 1.14 -4.32 -9.60
C TYR A 110 0.17 -3.23 -10.06
N ASP A 111 -0.96 -3.60 -10.62
CA ASP A 111 -2.03 -2.76 -11.15
C ASP A 111 -3.25 -2.70 -10.22
N ARG A 112 -3.33 -3.54 -9.19
CA ARG A 112 -4.47 -3.58 -8.25
C ARG A 112 -4.18 -2.88 -6.94
N ILE A 113 -5.24 -2.35 -6.36
CA ILE A 113 -5.23 -1.81 -5.00
C ILE A 113 -5.44 -2.94 -3.99
N GLY A 114 -4.62 -2.96 -2.95
CA GLY A 114 -4.84 -3.78 -1.77
C GLY A 114 -5.13 -2.90 -0.56
N ILE A 115 -6.06 -3.28 0.30
CA ILE A 115 -6.37 -2.56 1.54
C ILE A 115 -6.18 -3.48 2.74
N MET A 116 -5.56 -2.96 3.78
CA MET A 116 -5.47 -3.59 5.09
C MET A 116 -6.08 -2.66 6.14
N PHE A 117 -7.05 -3.17 6.89
CA PHE A 117 -7.73 -2.45 7.98
C PHE A 117 -7.15 -2.76 9.37
N GLU A 118 -6.17 -3.67 9.42
CA GLU A 118 -5.47 -4.04 10.64
C GLU A 118 -3.97 -3.80 10.51
N LYS A 119 -3.29 -3.65 11.64
CA LYS A 119 -1.83 -3.69 11.66
C LYS A 119 -1.31 -5.05 11.21
N ASP A 120 -0.23 -5.01 10.44
CA ASP A 120 0.65 -6.15 10.19
C ASP A 120 0.95 -6.89 11.49
N GLY A 121 0.55 -8.15 11.53
CA GLY A 121 1.02 -9.11 12.50
C GLY A 121 2.24 -9.85 11.95
N LYS A 122 2.67 -10.86 12.72
CA LYS A 122 3.71 -11.78 12.29
C LYS A 122 3.25 -13.21 12.48
N ILE A 123 3.58 -14.05 11.51
CA ILE A 123 3.37 -15.49 11.56
C ILE A 123 4.73 -16.17 11.70
N LEU A 124 4.81 -17.12 12.63
CA LEU A 124 5.95 -18.00 12.78
C LEU A 124 5.90 -19.08 11.68
N LEU A 125 6.99 -19.20 10.92
CA LEU A 125 7.13 -20.22 9.89
C LEU A 125 7.32 -21.62 10.50
N PRO A 126 7.08 -22.70 9.73
CA PRO A 126 7.22 -24.08 10.22
C PRO A 126 8.62 -24.45 10.75
N ASP A 127 9.65 -23.64 10.44
CA ASP A 127 11.00 -23.80 10.99
C ASP A 127 11.10 -23.36 12.47
N ASN A 128 10.02 -22.84 13.05
CA ASN A 128 9.90 -22.31 14.40
C ASN A 128 10.96 -21.25 14.77
N LYS A 129 11.51 -20.57 13.78
CA LYS A 129 12.57 -19.57 13.96
C LYS A 129 12.34 -18.30 13.17
N SER A 130 11.76 -18.44 11.98
CA SER A 130 11.57 -17.34 11.06
C SER A 130 10.17 -16.77 11.23
N GLU A 131 10.07 -15.44 11.32
CA GLU A 131 8.80 -14.73 11.34
C GLU A 131 8.63 -13.95 10.03
N VAL A 132 7.42 -13.98 9.47
CA VAL A 132 7.05 -13.19 8.28
C VAL A 132 5.82 -12.34 8.59
N SER A 133 5.68 -11.18 7.93
CA SER A 133 4.46 -10.39 8.02
C SER A 133 3.28 -11.21 7.50
N ASP A 134 2.13 -11.11 8.16
CA ASP A 134 0.87 -11.73 7.74
C ASP A 134 0.08 -10.88 6.73
N ALA A 135 0.66 -9.76 6.28
CA ALA A 135 0.03 -8.84 5.33
C ALA A 135 -0.50 -9.53 4.06
N PHE A 136 0.20 -10.54 3.54
CA PHE A 136 -0.23 -11.27 2.35
C PHE A 136 -1.50 -12.12 2.55
N LEU A 137 -1.91 -12.36 3.80
CA LEU A 137 -3.17 -13.05 4.14
C LEU A 137 -4.27 -12.06 4.49
N LYS A 138 -3.91 -10.93 5.12
CA LYS A 138 -4.86 -9.93 5.61
C LYS A 138 -5.23 -8.86 4.59
N MET A 139 -4.39 -8.66 3.58
CA MET A 139 -4.64 -7.67 2.55
C MET A 139 -5.80 -8.11 1.67
N GLU A 140 -6.83 -7.27 1.64
CA GLU A 140 -7.96 -7.42 0.73
C GLU A 140 -7.54 -6.89 -0.64
N THR A 141 -7.45 -7.77 -1.64
CA THR A 141 -7.29 -7.37 -3.04
C THR A 141 -8.63 -6.86 -3.56
N THR A 142 -8.63 -5.64 -4.08
CA THR A 142 -9.85 -5.00 -4.61
C THR A 142 -9.91 -5.11 -6.13
N ASN A 143 -11.08 -4.79 -6.70
CA ASN A 143 -11.26 -4.76 -8.15
C ASN A 143 -10.77 -3.45 -8.79
N TRP A 144 -10.29 -2.47 -8.02
CA TRP A 144 -9.80 -1.21 -8.58
C TRP A 144 -8.46 -1.40 -9.28
N GLU A 145 -8.36 -0.86 -10.49
CA GLU A 145 -7.17 -0.94 -11.34
C GLU A 145 -6.54 0.45 -11.49
N LEU A 146 -5.23 0.53 -11.34
CA LEU A 146 -4.48 1.77 -11.55
C LEU A 146 -4.43 2.15 -13.05
N PRO A 147 -4.56 3.45 -13.40
CA PRO A 147 -4.82 4.58 -12.51
C PRO A 147 -6.31 4.68 -12.13
N LEU A 148 -6.58 5.17 -10.92
CA LEU A 148 -7.95 5.31 -10.43
C LEU A 148 -8.67 6.48 -11.11
N SER A 149 -9.97 6.38 -11.34
CA SER A 149 -10.80 7.56 -11.59
C SER A 149 -11.13 8.27 -10.29
N GLU A 150 -11.68 9.50 -10.35
CA GLU A 150 -12.27 10.12 -9.15
C GLU A 150 -13.41 9.28 -8.57
N ALA A 151 -14.21 8.63 -9.42
CA ALA A 151 -15.29 7.76 -8.98
C ALA A 151 -14.77 6.55 -8.20
N ASP A 152 -13.70 5.91 -8.66
CA ASP A 152 -13.04 4.80 -7.93
C ASP A 152 -12.52 5.28 -6.56
N MET A 153 -11.96 6.50 -6.50
CA MET A 153 -11.48 7.06 -5.24
C MET A 153 -12.65 7.43 -4.30
N GLU A 154 -13.80 7.90 -4.79
CA GLU A 154 -15.00 8.09 -3.96
C GLU A 154 -15.56 6.76 -3.45
N GLU A 155 -15.59 5.74 -4.29
CA GLU A 155 -16.00 4.40 -3.90
C GLU A 155 -15.08 3.85 -2.80
N MET A 156 -13.76 4.04 -2.94
CA MET A 156 -12.77 3.69 -1.93
C MET A 156 -13.02 4.40 -0.59
N VAL A 157 -13.38 5.68 -0.60
CA VAL A 157 -13.73 6.42 0.63
C VAL A 157 -14.92 5.77 1.33
N ASN A 158 -15.98 5.49 0.59
CA ASN A 158 -17.19 4.87 1.14
C ASN A 158 -16.89 3.44 1.63
N TYR A 159 -16.09 2.68 0.89
CA TYR A 159 -15.66 1.33 1.27
C TYR A 159 -14.95 1.33 2.62
N ILE A 160 -14.00 2.25 2.81
CA ILE A 160 -13.26 2.36 4.06
C ILE A 160 -14.18 2.77 5.22
N ILE A 161 -15.10 3.72 4.99
CA ILE A 161 -16.04 4.18 6.03
C ILE A 161 -16.95 3.02 6.45
N ASN A 162 -17.57 2.35 5.47
CA ASN A 162 -18.52 1.27 5.72
C ASN A 162 -17.87 0.10 6.49
N HIS A 163 -16.60 -0.21 6.22
CA HIS A 163 -15.86 -1.25 6.96
C HIS A 163 -15.90 -1.06 8.49
N TYR A 164 -15.99 0.18 8.99
CA TYR A 164 -16.00 0.47 10.43
C TYR A 164 -17.36 0.91 10.98
N GLU A 165 -18.38 1.07 10.12
CA GLU A 165 -19.72 1.51 10.52
C GLU A 165 -20.77 0.38 10.50
N GLU A 166 -20.42 -0.78 9.95
CA GLU A 166 -21.19 -2.04 10.03
C GLU A 166 -20.83 -2.88 11.27
#